data_AF-A0A357D3E1-F1
#
_entry.id   AF-A0A357D3E1-F1
#
_cell.length_a   1.000
_cell.length_b   1.000
_cell.length_c   1.000
_cell.angle_alpha   90.00
_cell.angle_beta   90.00
_cell.angle_gamma   90.00
#
_symmetry.space_group_name_H-M   'P 1'
#
loop_
_entity.id
_entity.type
_entity.pdbx_description
1 polymer ?
#
loop_
_entity_poly.entity_id
_entity_poly.type
_entity_poly.pdbx_seq_one_letter_code
_entity_poly.pdbx_strand_id
1 'polypeptide(L)'
;MMGILLMVAAVVSLLSGETSDAIVILSIVIIHLVYGVVRKSKAPVTGTKMTTEGHSAGHLQTQIDLLAVGVGLLVFLLGLFRGHRFYEMFLIAVSLGVTVIPGGFPVLAADHFVTEVKAVYFLLSCKLGAVMVILSGILLGWPLPLSPLQMLWINLVTGTLTVFALGVALPEGESRERPALSPEQGLFAWKVQISFAFFGAVMALVTLSAFRLGLAESVPKGETMAFVTLGLCQLVHAYNYWSLWVTGQRRRIFPRTKFLWSMVGATSLLLIVFVAPWLRRIFRVQTLTLMDWVVISGLALTPLLAGAIWKTVVKEGFGEPFCPPKR
;
A
#
# COMPACT_ATOMS: atom_id res chain seq x y z
N MET A 1 1.46 18.51 2.79
CA MET A 1 1.85 18.03 1.44
C MET A 1 0.73 17.23 0.77
N MET A 2 0.32 16.07 1.30
CA MET A 2 -0.74 15.23 0.71
C MET A 2 -2.03 15.97 0.35
N GLY A 3 -2.60 16.76 1.27
CA GLY A 3 -3.83 17.52 0.99
C GLY A 3 -3.68 18.53 -0.15
N ILE A 4 -2.52 19.17 -0.28
CA ILE A 4 -2.25 20.13 -1.37
C ILE A 4 -2.17 19.39 -2.71
N LEU A 5 -1.43 18.27 -2.77
CA LEU A 5 -1.34 17.46 -4.00
C LEU A 5 -2.71 17.00 -4.49
N LEU A 6 -3.57 16.54 -3.58
CA LEU A 6 -4.92 16.11 -3.93
C LEU A 6 -5.85 17.28 -4.31
N MET A 7 -5.71 18.45 -3.68
CA MET A 7 -6.43 19.65 -4.11
C MET A 7 -6.03 20.08 -5.52
N VAL A 8 -4.72 20.08 -5.80
CA VAL A 8 -4.21 20.36 -7.16
C VAL A 8 -4.76 19.32 -8.14
N ALA A 9 -4.79 18.03 -7.77
CA ALA A 9 -5.37 16.99 -8.59
C ALA A 9 -6.86 17.17 -8.87
N ALA A 10 -7.64 17.59 -7.87
CA ALA A 10 -9.04 17.92 -8.08
C ALA A 10 -9.21 19.10 -9.06
N VAL A 11 -8.39 20.15 -8.93
CA VAL A 11 -8.41 21.30 -9.84
C VAL A 11 -8.03 20.90 -11.26
N VAL A 12 -6.94 20.15 -11.44
CA VAL A 12 -6.53 19.64 -12.77
C VAL A 12 -7.63 18.77 -13.38
N SER A 13 -8.34 17.98 -12.57
CA SER A 13 -9.47 17.17 -13.03
C SER A 13 -10.65 18.01 -13.51
N LEU A 14 -10.98 19.09 -12.81
CA LEU A 14 -12.01 20.04 -13.26
C LEU A 14 -11.60 20.72 -14.57
N LEU A 15 -10.34 21.18 -14.67
CA LEU A 15 -9.81 21.83 -15.87
C LEU A 15 -9.72 20.88 -17.07
N SER A 16 -9.57 19.57 -16.82
CA SER A 16 -9.55 18.54 -17.87
C SER A 16 -10.95 18.07 -18.29
N GLY A 17 -12.02 18.61 -17.69
CA GLY A 17 -13.41 18.23 -17.97
C GLY A 17 -13.90 16.96 -17.27
N GLU A 18 -13.06 16.32 -16.45
CA GLU A 18 -13.35 15.07 -15.74
C GLU A 18 -13.95 15.38 -14.36
N THR A 19 -15.23 15.80 -14.37
CA THR A 19 -15.94 16.27 -13.16
C THR A 19 -16.23 15.16 -12.16
N SER A 20 -16.48 13.93 -12.62
CA SER A 20 -16.65 12.75 -11.76
C SER A 20 -15.42 12.49 -10.90
N ASP A 21 -14.26 12.60 -11.51
CA ASP A 21 -12.97 12.27 -10.91
C ASP A 21 -12.58 13.36 -9.91
N ALA A 22 -12.87 14.63 -10.24
CA ALA A 22 -12.71 15.76 -9.32
C ALA A 22 -13.54 15.57 -8.04
N ILE A 23 -14.82 15.18 -8.19
CA ILE A 23 -15.72 14.94 -7.04
C ILE A 23 -15.19 13.81 -6.16
N VAL A 24 -14.69 12.73 -6.75
CA VAL A 24 -14.12 11.61 -5.97
C VAL A 24 -12.83 12.02 -5.26
N ILE A 25 -11.92 12.73 -5.94
CA ILE A 25 -10.70 13.23 -5.32
C ILE A 25 -11.05 14.14 -4.13
N LEU A 26 -11.98 15.09 -4.30
CA LEU A 26 -12.44 15.96 -3.22
C LEU A 26 -13.08 15.18 -2.07
N SER A 27 -13.90 14.17 -2.37
CA SER A 27 -14.52 13.31 -1.36
C SER A 27 -13.46 12.56 -0.55
N ILE A 28 -12.43 12.02 -1.20
CA ILE A 28 -11.30 11.34 -0.55
C ILE A 28 -10.50 12.33 0.32
N VAL A 29 -10.28 13.55 -0.15
CA VAL A 29 -9.63 14.63 0.63
C VAL A 29 -10.44 14.95 1.88
N ILE A 30 -11.75 15.12 1.76
CA ILE A 30 -12.64 15.42 2.90
C ILE A 30 -12.59 14.28 3.91
N ILE A 31 -12.70 13.03 3.45
CA ILE A 31 -12.61 11.84 4.30
C ILE A 31 -11.28 11.85 5.07
N HIS A 32 -10.15 12.07 4.39
CA HIS A 32 -8.84 12.13 5.03
C HIS A 32 -8.69 13.31 6.00
N LEU A 33 -9.26 14.47 5.66
CA LEU A 33 -9.25 15.64 6.53
C LEU A 33 -10.01 15.37 7.84
N VAL A 34 -11.22 14.80 7.73
CA VAL A 34 -12.05 14.43 8.88
C VAL A 34 -11.33 13.39 9.75
N TYR A 35 -10.75 12.35 9.13
CA TYR A 35 -9.94 11.37 9.85
C TYR A 35 -8.76 12.02 10.58
N GLY A 36 -8.06 12.96 9.93
CA GLY A 36 -6.96 13.72 10.54
C GLY A 36 -7.40 14.53 11.77
N VAL A 37 -8.55 15.18 11.70
CA VAL A 37 -9.13 15.96 12.81
C VAL A 37 -9.52 15.05 13.99
N VAL A 38 -10.23 13.94 13.72
CA VAL A 38 -10.63 12.95 14.74
C VAL A 38 -9.42 12.34 15.44
N ARG A 39 -8.32 12.15 14.71
CA ARG A 39 -7.07 11.65 15.29
C ARG A 39 -6.44 12.69 16.22
N LYS A 40 -6.36 13.94 15.78
CA LYS A 40 -5.75 15.03 16.55
C LYS A 40 -6.50 15.31 17.85
N SER A 41 -7.83 15.13 17.88
CA SER A 41 -8.63 15.30 19.09
C SER A 41 -8.46 14.19 20.13
N LYS A 42 -8.03 12.99 19.72
CA LYS A 42 -7.75 11.85 20.60
C LYS A 42 -6.28 11.71 20.99
N ALA A 43 -5.39 12.55 20.45
CA ALA A 43 -3.99 12.52 20.82
C ALA A 43 -3.82 13.00 22.27
N PRO A 44 -3.18 12.23 23.16
CA PRO A 44 -2.97 12.67 24.53
C PRO A 44 -2.14 13.95 24.54
N VAL A 45 -2.61 14.96 25.28
CA VAL A 45 -1.89 16.22 25.54
C VAL A 45 -0.73 15.91 26.49
N THR A 46 0.29 15.24 25.98
CA THR A 46 1.53 15.02 26.72
C THR A 46 2.63 15.76 25.99
N GLY A 47 3.04 16.88 26.59
CA GLY A 47 4.23 17.65 26.20
C GLY A 47 5.47 16.81 26.47
N THR A 48 5.69 15.78 25.66
CA THR A 48 6.88 14.95 25.74
C THR A 48 7.90 15.57 24.81
N LYS A 49 9.03 16.02 25.38
CA LYS A 49 10.17 16.55 24.63
C LYS A 49 10.48 15.58 23.48
N MET A 50 10.50 16.08 22.24
CA MET A 50 10.94 15.30 21.08
C MET A 50 12.33 14.75 21.36
N THR A 51 12.42 13.45 21.61
CA THR A 51 13.69 12.73 21.72
C THR A 51 14.39 12.75 20.36
N THR A 52 15.71 12.58 20.36
CA THR A 52 16.56 12.51 19.16
C THR A 52 16.09 11.49 18.12
N GLU A 53 15.36 10.45 18.53
CA GLU A 53 14.74 9.45 17.65
C GLU A 53 13.65 10.02 16.73
N GLY A 54 12.89 11.02 17.20
CA GLY A 54 11.87 11.70 16.39
C GLY A 54 12.44 12.48 15.21
N HIS A 55 13.70 12.94 15.32
CA HIS A 55 14.39 13.63 14.22
C HIS A 55 14.80 12.66 13.11
N SER A 56 15.33 11.46 13.41
CA SER A 56 15.72 10.48 12.38
C SER A 56 14.50 9.92 11.63
N ALA A 57 13.40 9.64 12.34
CA ALA A 57 12.15 9.21 11.70
C ALA A 57 11.60 10.25 10.70
N GLY A 58 11.72 11.55 11.01
CA GLY A 58 11.32 12.63 10.10
C GLY A 58 12.16 12.72 8.82
N HIS A 59 13.48 12.50 8.93
CA HIS A 59 14.38 12.49 7.77
C HIS A 59 14.10 11.30 6.85
N LEU A 60 13.92 10.09 7.42
CA LEU A 60 13.56 8.90 6.66
C LEU A 60 12.25 9.07 5.91
N GLN A 61 11.23 9.62 6.57
CA GLN A 61 9.94 9.91 5.94
C GLN A 61 10.09 10.85 4.74
N THR A 62 10.88 11.92 4.92
CA THR A 62 11.17 12.88 3.86
C THR A 62 11.88 12.24 2.68
N GLN A 63 12.83 11.33 2.92
CA GLN A 63 13.53 10.59 1.86
C GLN A 63 12.58 9.67 1.07
N ILE A 64 11.70 8.94 1.77
CA ILE A 64 10.72 8.07 1.11
C ILE A 64 9.74 8.88 0.26
N ASP A 65 9.28 10.03 0.76
CA ASP A 65 8.39 10.91 0.01
C ASP A 65 9.08 11.51 -1.21
N LEU A 66 10.33 11.94 -1.08
CA LEU A 66 11.13 12.44 -2.21
C LEU A 66 11.35 11.36 -3.28
N LEU A 67 11.66 10.13 -2.86
CA LEU A 67 11.78 8.99 -3.77
C LEU A 67 10.46 8.69 -4.48
N ALA A 68 9.34 8.69 -3.75
CA ALA A 68 8.01 8.46 -4.31
C ALA A 68 7.64 9.53 -5.35
N VAL A 69 7.95 10.80 -5.10
CA VAL A 69 7.77 11.89 -6.06
C VAL A 69 8.67 11.70 -7.28
N GLY A 70 9.94 11.36 -7.08
CA GLY A 70 10.88 11.10 -8.18
C GLY A 70 10.43 9.95 -9.09
N VAL A 71 9.97 8.85 -8.50
CA VAL A 71 9.39 7.72 -9.23
C VAL A 71 8.09 8.10 -9.93
N GLY A 72 7.23 8.88 -9.27
CA GLY A 72 6.01 9.41 -9.88
C GLY A 72 6.30 10.29 -11.10
N LEU A 73 7.31 11.15 -11.01
CA LEU A 73 7.77 11.98 -12.14
C LEU A 73 8.34 11.14 -13.28
N LEU A 74 9.12 10.10 -12.97
CA LEU A 74 9.63 9.17 -13.98
C LEU A 74 8.48 8.47 -14.73
N VAL A 75 7.51 7.91 -14.00
CA VAL A 75 6.33 7.25 -14.57
C VAL A 75 5.52 8.24 -15.41
N PHE A 76 5.35 9.47 -14.93
CA PHE A 76 4.67 10.55 -15.64
C PHE A 76 5.33 10.86 -16.99
N LEU A 77 6.64 11.13 -16.99
CA LEU A 77 7.38 11.50 -18.20
C LEU A 77 7.42 10.34 -19.20
N LEU A 78 7.66 9.11 -18.74
CA LEU A 78 7.64 7.93 -19.60
C LEU A 78 6.25 7.68 -20.20
N GLY A 79 5.20 7.88 -19.42
CA GLY A 79 3.82 7.75 -19.89
C GLY A 79 3.46 8.77 -20.96
N LEU A 80 3.84 10.04 -20.76
CA LEU A 80 3.69 11.08 -21.79
C LEU A 80 4.47 10.74 -23.06
N PHE A 81 5.71 10.27 -22.92
CA PHE A 81 6.54 9.86 -24.05
C PHE A 81 5.92 8.69 -24.84
N ARG A 82 5.19 7.80 -24.16
CA ARG A 82 4.42 6.70 -24.79
C ARG A 82 3.06 7.14 -25.35
N GLY A 83 2.71 8.42 -25.26
CA GLY A 83 1.48 8.97 -25.82
C GLY A 83 0.24 8.83 -24.94
N HIS A 84 0.40 8.51 -23.64
CA HIS A 84 -0.72 8.52 -22.71
C HIS A 84 -1.20 9.95 -22.43
N ARG A 85 -2.47 10.08 -22.05
CA ARG A 85 -3.08 11.38 -21.76
C ARG A 85 -2.40 12.02 -20.55
N PHE A 86 -2.10 13.32 -20.66
CA PHE A 86 -1.52 14.10 -19.57
C PHE A 86 -2.27 13.95 -18.26
N TYR A 87 -3.61 14.04 -18.34
CA TYR A 87 -4.50 13.91 -17.20
C TYR A 87 -4.33 12.58 -16.44
N GLU A 88 -4.32 11.45 -17.16
CA GLU A 88 -4.19 10.12 -16.57
C GLU A 88 -2.83 9.95 -15.90
N MET A 89 -1.76 10.39 -16.58
CA MET A 89 -0.40 10.31 -16.06
C MET A 89 -0.21 11.18 -14.84
N PHE A 90 -0.77 12.40 -14.86
CA PHE A 90 -0.72 13.33 -13.75
C PHE A 90 -1.36 12.73 -12.51
N LEU A 91 -2.56 12.17 -12.63
CA LEU A 91 -3.26 11.55 -11.50
C LEU A 91 -2.58 10.26 -11.00
N ILE A 92 -1.97 9.46 -11.88
CA ILE A 92 -1.15 8.31 -11.47
C ILE A 92 0.06 8.79 -10.67
N ALA A 93 0.76 9.82 -11.14
CA ALA A 93 1.92 10.38 -10.45
C ALA A 93 1.54 10.94 -9.07
N VAL A 94 0.41 11.65 -8.97
CA VAL A 94 -0.15 12.08 -7.68
C VAL A 94 -0.48 10.87 -6.80
N SER A 95 -1.12 9.84 -7.35
CA SER A 95 -1.48 8.63 -6.59
C SER A 95 -0.26 7.87 -6.05
N LEU A 96 0.87 7.90 -6.77
CA LEU A 96 2.16 7.33 -6.35
C LEU A 96 2.86 8.18 -5.28
N GLY A 97 2.86 9.51 -5.50
CA GLY A 97 3.46 10.50 -4.61
C GLY A 97 2.68 10.71 -3.30
N VAL A 98 1.39 10.35 -3.27
CA VAL A 98 0.63 10.30 -2.03
C VAL A 98 1.11 9.11 -1.20
N THR A 99 1.89 9.42 -0.18
CA THR A 99 2.36 8.44 0.79
C THR A 99 1.46 8.43 2.01
N VAL A 100 0.70 7.35 2.18
CA VAL A 100 0.11 6.99 3.46
C VAL A 100 1.17 6.27 4.29
N ILE A 101 2.31 6.92 4.54
CA ILE A 101 3.07 6.55 5.73
C ILE A 101 2.48 7.45 6.81
N PRO A 102 1.85 6.88 7.84
CA PRO A 102 1.32 7.66 8.94
C PRO A 102 2.49 8.32 9.67
N GLY A 103 2.89 9.50 9.23
CA GLY A 103 3.76 10.45 9.96
C GLY A 103 3.08 11.01 11.22
N GLY A 104 2.18 10.24 11.81
CA GLY A 104 1.39 10.57 12.97
C GLY A 104 0.85 9.35 13.69
N PHE A 105 1.33 8.11 13.42
CA PHE A 105 1.22 7.09 14.47
C PHE A 105 1.73 7.79 15.71
N PRO A 106 0.86 7.92 16.73
CA PRO A 106 1.23 8.72 17.85
C PRO A 106 2.48 7.99 18.35
N VAL A 107 3.59 8.72 18.33
CA VAL A 107 4.89 8.29 18.85
C VAL A 107 4.65 8.08 20.35
N LEU A 108 3.93 7.00 20.67
CA LEU A 108 3.46 6.61 21.97
C LEU A 108 4.40 5.51 22.37
N ALA A 109 5.39 5.92 23.14
CA ALA A 109 6.35 5.04 23.79
C ALA A 109 7.22 4.23 22.84
N ALA A 110 8.45 3.94 23.27
CA ALA A 110 9.36 3.02 22.58
C ALA A 110 8.73 1.63 22.30
N ASP A 111 7.61 1.31 22.95
CA ASP A 111 6.88 0.04 22.88
C ASP A 111 6.23 -0.27 21.52
N HIS A 112 5.97 0.74 20.67
CA HIS A 112 5.29 0.54 19.36
C HIS A 112 6.21 0.69 18.13
N PHE A 113 7.49 1.00 18.32
CA PHE A 113 8.43 1.28 17.23
C PHE A 113 8.55 0.14 16.18
N VAL A 114 8.65 -1.11 16.64
CA VAL A 114 8.75 -2.29 15.76
C VAL A 114 7.52 -2.43 14.86
N THR A 115 6.34 -2.04 15.37
CA THR A 115 5.09 -2.05 14.62
C THR A 115 5.08 -1.02 13.50
N GLU A 116 5.59 0.18 13.78
CA GLU A 116 5.70 1.25 12.80
C GLU A 116 6.67 0.88 11.67
N VAL A 117 7.85 0.34 12.02
CA VAL A 117 8.84 -0.11 11.04
C VAL A 117 8.28 -1.22 10.14
N LYS A 118 7.55 -2.20 10.71
CA LYS A 118 6.85 -3.23 9.92
C LYS A 118 5.81 -2.64 8.96
N ALA A 119 5.05 -1.64 9.40
CA ALA A 119 4.06 -0.96 8.57
C ALA A 119 4.73 -0.19 7.41
N VAL A 120 5.87 0.46 7.65
CA VAL A 120 6.66 1.13 6.62
C VAL A 120 7.13 0.13 5.55
N TYR A 121 7.68 -1.02 5.94
CA TYR A 121 8.11 -2.04 4.96
C TYR A 121 6.98 -2.65 4.16
N PHE A 122 5.84 -2.90 4.81
CA PHE A 122 4.62 -3.32 4.13
C PHE A 122 4.22 -2.29 3.06
N LEU A 123 4.14 -1.01 3.44
CA LEU A 123 3.78 0.08 2.54
C LEU A 123 4.75 0.23 1.37
N LEU A 124 6.06 0.12 1.63
CA LEU A 124 7.08 0.17 0.58
C LEU A 124 6.92 -0.99 -0.41
N SER A 125 6.66 -2.20 0.07
CA SER A 125 6.39 -3.38 -0.77
C SER A 125 5.19 -3.14 -1.68
N CYS A 126 4.07 -2.67 -1.11
CA CYS A 126 2.83 -2.39 -1.84
C CYS A 126 3.01 -1.29 -2.88
N LYS A 127 3.65 -0.18 -2.49
CA LYS A 127 3.96 0.94 -3.39
C LYS A 127 4.86 0.50 -4.54
N LEU A 128 5.92 -0.24 -4.25
CA LEU A 128 6.82 -0.73 -5.27
C LEU A 128 6.10 -1.66 -6.25
N GLY A 129 5.26 -2.57 -5.75
CA GLY A 129 4.43 -3.42 -6.62
C GLY A 129 3.50 -2.60 -7.52
N ALA A 130 2.84 -1.59 -6.97
CA ALA A 130 1.94 -0.72 -7.74
C ALA A 130 2.70 0.11 -8.80
N VAL A 131 3.89 0.64 -8.47
CA VAL A 131 4.80 1.28 -9.44
C VAL A 131 5.18 0.30 -10.54
N MET A 132 5.61 -0.91 -10.18
CA MET A 132 6.03 -1.93 -11.14
C MET A 132 4.91 -2.33 -12.09
N VAL A 133 3.65 -2.41 -11.63
CA VAL A 133 2.48 -2.66 -12.48
C VAL A 133 2.33 -1.58 -13.54
N ILE A 134 2.29 -0.31 -13.13
CA ILE A 134 2.12 0.81 -14.07
C ILE A 134 3.31 0.91 -15.03
N LEU A 135 4.52 0.88 -14.49
CA LEU A 135 5.74 1.00 -15.29
C LEU A 135 5.84 -0.13 -16.31
N SER A 136 5.52 -1.37 -15.93
CA SER A 136 5.52 -2.50 -16.86
C SER A 136 4.48 -2.33 -17.96
N GLY A 137 3.26 -1.87 -17.63
CA GLY A 137 2.25 -1.55 -18.64
C GLY A 137 2.75 -0.54 -19.68
N ILE A 138 3.34 0.56 -19.21
CA ILE A 138 3.92 1.61 -20.07
C ILE A 138 5.08 1.06 -20.93
N LEU A 139 6.02 0.33 -20.33
CA LEU A 139 7.20 -0.20 -21.03
C LEU A 139 6.82 -1.24 -22.08
N LEU A 140 5.85 -2.10 -21.79
CA LEU A 140 5.31 -3.11 -22.71
C LEU A 140 4.38 -2.50 -23.78
N GLY A 141 4.05 -1.21 -23.68
CA GLY A 141 3.15 -0.53 -24.62
C GLY A 141 1.70 -0.98 -24.48
N TRP A 142 1.31 -1.46 -23.29
CA TRP A 142 -0.07 -1.85 -22.99
C TRP A 142 -0.90 -0.63 -22.59
N PRO A 143 -2.25 -0.74 -22.67
CA PRO A 143 -3.12 0.18 -21.94
C PRO A 143 -2.76 0.19 -20.46
N LEU A 144 -3.06 1.29 -19.77
CA LEU A 144 -2.73 1.44 -18.35
C LEU A 144 -3.40 0.32 -17.54
N PRO A 145 -2.64 -0.48 -16.79
CA PRO A 145 -3.23 -1.60 -16.06
C PRO A 145 -4.20 -1.18 -14.96
N LEU A 146 -4.09 0.05 -14.47
CA LEU A 146 -4.96 0.62 -13.45
C LEU A 146 -5.34 2.04 -13.86
N SER A 147 -6.61 2.37 -13.68
CA SER A 147 -7.03 3.77 -13.82
C SER A 147 -6.49 4.60 -12.64
N PRO A 148 -6.32 5.93 -12.81
CA PRO A 148 -5.80 6.76 -11.75
C PRO A 148 -6.67 6.73 -10.47
N LEU A 149 -8.00 6.68 -10.62
CA LEU A 149 -8.91 6.57 -9.49
C LEU A 149 -8.80 5.22 -8.77
N GLN A 150 -8.67 4.11 -9.51
CA GLN A 150 -8.45 2.79 -8.93
C GLN A 150 -7.16 2.76 -8.09
N MET A 151 -6.09 3.35 -8.63
CA MET A 151 -4.80 3.49 -7.93
C MET A 151 -4.94 4.35 -6.65
N LEU A 152 -5.64 5.48 -6.75
CA LEU A 152 -5.89 6.38 -5.62
C LEU A 152 -6.70 5.67 -4.53
N TRP A 153 -7.71 4.88 -4.90
CA TRP A 153 -8.51 4.11 -3.94
C TRP A 153 -7.68 3.06 -3.21
N ILE A 154 -6.84 2.31 -3.94
CA ILE A 154 -5.96 1.32 -3.34
C ILE A 154 -5.02 1.98 -2.32
N ASN A 155 -4.38 3.08 -2.71
CA ASN A 155 -3.36 3.73 -1.90
C ASN A 155 -3.93 4.48 -0.69
N LEU A 156 -5.04 5.21 -0.86
CA LEU A 156 -5.56 6.12 0.16
C LEU A 156 -6.65 5.48 1.02
N VAL A 157 -7.50 4.64 0.44
CA VAL A 157 -8.68 4.13 1.13
C VAL A 157 -8.39 2.77 1.75
N THR A 158 -8.12 1.76 0.93
CA THR A 158 -7.85 0.41 1.44
C THR A 158 -6.48 0.31 2.11
N GLY A 159 -5.47 1.00 1.59
CA GLY A 159 -4.13 1.05 2.16
C GLY A 159 -4.12 1.60 3.59
N THR A 160 -4.79 2.74 3.81
CA THR A 160 -4.93 3.36 5.14
C THR A 160 -5.57 2.41 6.16
N LEU A 161 -6.67 1.75 5.80
CA LEU A 161 -7.32 0.77 6.69
C LEU A 161 -6.41 -0.43 6.99
N THR A 162 -5.62 -0.88 6.02
CA THR A 162 -4.70 -2.01 6.18
C THR A 162 -3.56 -1.67 7.15
N VAL A 163 -3.02 -0.45 7.07
CA VAL A 163 -2.02 0.04 8.00
C VAL A 163 -2.59 0.15 9.41
N PHE A 164 -3.82 0.65 9.57
CA PHE A 164 -4.48 0.67 10.87
C PHE A 164 -4.73 -0.74 11.42
N ALA A 165 -5.11 -1.68 10.56
CA ALA A 165 -5.27 -3.07 10.93
C ALA A 165 -3.98 -3.67 11.49
N LEU A 166 -2.84 -3.43 10.83
CA LEU A 166 -1.53 -3.86 11.34
C LEU A 166 -1.21 -3.22 12.69
N GLY A 167 -1.52 -1.93 12.86
CA GLY A 167 -1.32 -1.20 14.12
C GLY A 167 -2.08 -1.80 15.31
N VAL A 168 -3.32 -2.26 15.12
CA VAL A 168 -4.13 -2.87 16.20
C VAL A 168 -3.80 -4.35 16.46
N ALA A 169 -3.05 -5.00 15.58
CA ALA A 169 -2.85 -6.44 15.58
C ALA A 169 -1.55 -6.88 16.27
N LEU A 170 -0.59 -5.98 16.40
CA LEU A 170 0.71 -6.25 16.99
C LEU A 170 0.63 -6.05 18.52
N PRO A 171 1.07 -7.03 19.33
CA PRO A 171 0.87 -7.00 20.79
C PRO A 171 1.62 -5.84 21.45
N GLU A 172 0.93 -5.13 22.35
CA GLU A 172 1.56 -4.31 23.39
C GLU A 172 2.45 -5.22 24.26
N GLY A 173 3.74 -4.89 24.40
CA GLY A 173 4.63 -5.55 25.36
C GLY A 173 5.73 -6.47 24.82
N GLU A 174 6.04 -6.49 23.51
CA GLU A 174 7.34 -7.04 23.04
C GLU A 174 8.52 -6.09 23.28
N SER A 175 8.40 -5.15 24.23
CA SER A 175 9.52 -4.46 24.89
C SER A 175 10.20 -5.39 25.88
N ARG A 176 11.04 -6.30 25.39
CA ARG A 176 12.12 -6.87 26.21
C ARG A 176 13.42 -6.82 25.41
N GLU A 177 14.19 -5.77 25.70
CA GLU A 177 15.65 -5.70 25.51
C GLU A 177 16.15 -6.01 24.09
N ARG A 178 15.61 -5.33 23.08
CA ARG A 178 16.23 -5.33 21.75
C ARG A 178 16.88 -3.97 21.51
N PRO A 179 18.16 -3.90 21.11
CA PRO A 179 18.81 -2.64 20.83
C PRO A 179 18.06 -1.95 19.69
N ALA A 180 17.73 -0.67 19.87
CA ALA A 180 17.04 0.13 18.88
C ALA A 180 17.93 0.30 17.64
N LEU A 181 17.75 -0.56 16.64
CA LEU A 181 18.22 -0.26 15.28
C LEU A 181 17.51 1.02 14.84
N SER A 182 18.25 2.05 14.42
CA SER A 182 17.61 3.25 13.87
C SER A 182 16.80 2.87 12.61
N PRO A 183 15.65 3.49 12.35
CA PRO A 183 14.82 3.20 11.17
C PRO A 183 15.61 3.21 9.86
N GLU A 184 16.55 4.14 9.75
CA GLU A 184 17.46 4.29 8.62
C GLU A 184 18.36 3.07 8.45
N GLN A 185 19.04 2.61 9.52
CA GLN A 185 19.91 1.43 9.48
C GLN A 185 19.14 0.14 9.16
N GLY A 186 17.87 0.04 9.60
CA GLY A 186 17.00 -1.08 9.28
C GLY A 186 16.48 -1.05 7.83
N LEU A 187 16.07 0.11 7.32
CA LEU A 187 15.53 0.24 5.95
C LEU A 187 16.60 0.01 4.88
N PHE A 188 17.81 0.52 5.11
CA PHE A 188 18.92 0.37 4.17
C PHE A 188 19.65 -0.97 4.27
N ALA A 189 19.22 -1.86 5.17
CA ALA A 189 19.73 -3.22 5.20
C ALA A 189 19.37 -3.95 3.89
N TRP A 190 20.37 -4.41 3.15
CA TRP A 190 20.19 -5.04 1.84
C TRP A 190 19.17 -6.19 1.85
N LYS A 191 19.09 -6.96 2.95
CA LYS A 191 18.11 -8.05 3.13
C LYS A 191 16.67 -7.55 3.18
N VAL A 192 16.44 -6.40 3.82
CA VAL A 192 15.12 -5.76 3.90
C VAL A 192 14.74 -5.23 2.53
N GLN A 193 15.69 -4.60 1.84
CA GLN A 193 15.49 -4.10 0.47
C GLN A 193 15.11 -5.19 -0.52
N ILE A 194 15.83 -6.30 -0.51
CA ILE A 194 15.49 -7.45 -1.36
C ILE A 194 14.12 -8.03 -0.96
N SER A 195 13.78 -8.08 0.32
CA SER A 195 12.50 -8.63 0.76
C SER A 195 11.31 -7.82 0.21
N PHE A 196 11.30 -6.49 0.39
CA PHE A 196 10.20 -5.68 -0.15
C PHE A 196 10.23 -5.62 -1.69
N ALA A 197 11.41 -5.69 -2.31
CA ALA A 197 11.56 -5.78 -3.77
C ALA A 197 10.95 -7.07 -4.33
N PHE A 198 11.23 -8.20 -3.68
CA PHE A 198 10.66 -9.50 -4.02
C PHE A 198 9.13 -9.48 -3.93
N PHE A 199 8.55 -9.01 -2.83
CA PHE A 199 7.10 -8.95 -2.69
C PHE A 199 6.45 -7.96 -3.65
N GLY A 200 7.08 -6.81 -3.90
CA GLY A 200 6.66 -5.86 -4.93
C GLY A 200 6.60 -6.52 -6.32
N ALA A 201 7.64 -7.25 -6.69
CA ALA A 201 7.72 -7.96 -7.97
C ALA A 201 6.68 -9.08 -8.08
N VAL A 202 6.46 -9.86 -7.01
CA VAL A 202 5.41 -10.89 -6.97
C VAL A 202 4.04 -10.27 -7.19
N MET A 203 3.70 -9.21 -6.44
CA MET A 203 2.41 -8.52 -6.60
C MET A 203 2.25 -7.95 -8.01
N ALA A 204 3.31 -7.35 -8.56
CA ALA A 204 3.26 -6.82 -9.92
C ALA A 204 3.03 -7.91 -10.97
N LEU A 205 3.75 -9.03 -10.87
CA LEU A 205 3.61 -10.14 -11.80
C LEU A 205 2.19 -10.70 -11.80
N VAL A 206 1.60 -10.93 -10.63
CA VAL A 206 0.25 -11.51 -10.55
C VAL A 206 -0.83 -10.52 -10.96
N THR A 207 -0.67 -9.23 -10.63
CA THR A 207 -1.57 -8.18 -11.11
C THR A 207 -1.50 -8.02 -12.63
N LEU A 208 -0.30 -8.03 -13.22
CA LEU A 208 -0.12 -7.97 -14.67
C LEU A 208 -0.67 -9.21 -15.37
N SER A 209 -0.58 -10.38 -14.74
CA SER A 209 -1.19 -11.61 -15.25
C SER A 209 -2.72 -11.50 -15.27
N ALA A 210 -3.33 -11.02 -14.17
CA ALA A 210 -4.77 -10.77 -14.12
C ALA A 210 -5.22 -9.73 -15.16
N PHE A 211 -4.46 -8.63 -15.29
CA PHE A 211 -4.68 -7.61 -16.31
C PHE A 211 -4.65 -8.22 -17.71
N ARG A 212 -3.62 -9.02 -18.03
CA ARG A 212 -3.43 -9.61 -19.36
C ARG A 212 -4.54 -10.59 -19.73
N LEU A 213 -5.07 -11.32 -18.76
CA LEU A 213 -6.22 -12.21 -18.96
C LEU A 213 -7.49 -11.41 -19.26
N GLY A 214 -7.82 -10.39 -18.46
CA GLY A 214 -8.99 -9.54 -18.72
C GLY A 214 -8.87 -8.71 -20.00
N LEU A 215 -7.66 -8.27 -20.33
CA LEU A 215 -7.35 -7.50 -21.55
C LEU A 215 -7.67 -8.30 -22.82
N ALA A 216 -7.67 -9.63 -22.76
CA ALA A 216 -8.06 -10.47 -23.89
C ALA A 216 -9.52 -10.27 -24.32
N GLU A 217 -10.38 -9.79 -23.42
CA GLU A 217 -11.78 -9.49 -23.71
C GLU A 217 -12.03 -7.99 -23.88
N SER A 218 -11.53 -7.16 -22.97
CA SER A 218 -11.60 -5.71 -23.10
C SER A 218 -10.63 -4.99 -22.16
N VAL A 219 -10.23 -3.77 -22.53
CA VAL A 219 -9.38 -2.92 -21.67
C VAL A 219 -10.00 -2.71 -20.28
N PRO A 220 -11.30 -2.33 -20.14
CA PRO A 220 -11.85 -2.07 -18.81
C PRO A 220 -12.00 -3.35 -17.97
N LYS A 221 -12.18 -4.53 -18.60
CA LYS A 221 -12.12 -5.81 -17.87
C LYS A 221 -10.71 -6.07 -17.34
N GLY A 222 -9.69 -5.86 -18.16
CA GLY A 222 -8.29 -5.93 -17.74
C GLY A 222 -8.01 -5.03 -16.54
N GLU A 223 -8.37 -3.75 -16.63
CA GLU A 223 -8.23 -2.77 -15.53
C GLU A 223 -8.95 -3.23 -14.26
N THR A 224 -10.18 -3.75 -14.41
CA THR A 224 -10.97 -4.25 -13.28
C THR A 224 -10.30 -5.45 -12.60
N MET A 225 -9.81 -6.42 -13.38
CA MET A 225 -9.12 -7.59 -12.84
C MET A 225 -7.81 -7.19 -12.15
N ALA A 226 -7.06 -6.24 -12.71
CA ALA A 226 -5.85 -5.71 -12.11
C ALA A 226 -6.12 -4.99 -10.78
N PHE A 227 -7.14 -4.11 -10.76
CA PHE A 227 -7.56 -3.34 -9.58
C PHE A 227 -7.89 -4.26 -8.41
N VAL A 228 -8.76 -5.25 -8.64
CA VAL A 228 -9.17 -6.17 -7.57
C VAL A 228 -8.00 -7.07 -7.15
N THR A 229 -7.22 -7.59 -8.11
CA THR A 229 -6.08 -8.46 -7.80
C THR A 229 -5.03 -7.73 -6.97
N LEU A 230 -4.65 -6.51 -7.34
CA LEU A 230 -3.68 -5.72 -6.58
C LEU A 230 -4.21 -5.38 -5.19
N GLY A 231 -5.46 -4.91 -5.10
CA GLY A 231 -6.08 -4.58 -3.81
C GLY A 231 -6.14 -5.78 -2.85
N LEU A 232 -6.56 -6.95 -3.34
CA LEU A 232 -6.58 -8.18 -2.54
C LEU A 232 -5.17 -8.68 -2.20
N CYS A 233 -4.21 -8.60 -3.14
CA CYS A 233 -2.82 -8.94 -2.87
C CYS A 233 -2.26 -8.14 -1.69
N GLN A 234 -2.53 -6.83 -1.63
CA GLN A 234 -2.05 -5.98 -0.54
C GLN A 234 -2.69 -6.36 0.81
N LEU A 235 -3.98 -6.71 0.83
CA LEU A 235 -4.66 -7.18 2.03
C LEU A 235 -4.11 -8.52 2.51
N VAL A 236 -3.93 -9.48 1.60
CA VAL A 236 -3.32 -10.79 1.89
C VAL A 236 -1.87 -10.64 2.33
N HIS A 237 -1.13 -9.72 1.72
CA HIS A 237 0.25 -9.42 2.07
C HIS A 237 0.39 -8.79 3.47
N ALA A 238 -0.61 -8.04 3.94
CA ALA A 238 -0.63 -7.56 5.32
C ALA A 238 -0.63 -8.72 6.33
N TYR A 239 -1.28 -9.85 6.00
CA TYR A 239 -1.22 -11.05 6.83
C TYR A 239 0.21 -11.61 6.95
N ASN A 240 1.02 -11.55 5.89
CA ASN A 240 2.44 -11.90 5.97
C ASN A 240 3.18 -11.01 6.96
N TYR A 241 2.92 -9.70 6.99
CA TYR A 241 3.56 -8.81 7.95
C TYR A 241 3.05 -8.98 9.39
N TRP A 242 1.82 -9.46 9.56
CA TRP A 242 1.30 -9.87 10.86
C TRP A 242 1.89 -11.21 11.34
N SER A 243 1.95 -12.23 10.47
CA SER A 243 2.28 -13.62 10.81
C SER A 243 3.77 -13.96 10.72
N LEU A 244 4.52 -13.38 9.77
CA LEU A 244 5.90 -13.77 9.49
C LEU A 244 6.89 -13.30 10.56
N TRP A 245 6.53 -12.29 11.35
CA TRP A 245 7.45 -11.59 12.26
C TRP A 245 7.13 -11.78 13.75
N VAL A 246 6.37 -12.82 14.10
CA VAL A 246 6.18 -13.28 15.49
C VAL A 246 7.14 -14.44 15.74
N THR A 247 8.25 -14.16 16.41
CA THR A 247 9.20 -15.15 16.92
C THR A 247 8.72 -15.69 18.26
N GLY A 248 8.12 -16.87 18.29
CA GLY A 248 7.80 -17.56 19.54
C GLY A 248 6.96 -18.81 19.33
N GLN A 249 7.29 -19.87 20.07
CA GLN A 249 6.81 -21.26 19.98
C GLN A 249 5.27 -21.49 20.02
N ARG A 250 4.42 -20.45 19.99
CA ARG A 250 2.95 -20.57 19.94
C ARG A 250 2.39 -19.82 18.75
N ARG A 251 2.55 -20.40 17.55
CA ARG A 251 1.88 -19.94 16.33
C ARG A 251 0.36 -20.06 16.51
N ARG A 252 -0.33 -18.96 16.76
CA ARG A 252 -1.78 -18.90 16.48
C ARG A 252 -1.93 -18.72 14.97
N ILE A 253 -2.43 -19.76 14.30
CA ILE A 253 -2.73 -19.74 12.85
C ILE A 253 -3.81 -18.69 12.56
N PHE A 254 -4.72 -18.47 13.52
CA PHE A 254 -5.77 -17.47 13.40
C PHE A 254 -5.37 -16.16 14.09
N PRO A 255 -5.52 -15.02 13.40
CA PRO A 255 -5.28 -13.72 14.00
C PRO A 255 -6.30 -13.40 15.10
N ARG A 256 -5.95 -12.44 15.95
CA ARG A 256 -6.91 -11.90 16.92
C ARG A 256 -8.12 -11.36 16.16
N THR A 257 -9.31 -11.54 16.74
CA THR A 257 -10.60 -11.16 16.15
C THR A 257 -10.61 -9.74 15.60
N LYS A 258 -9.90 -8.80 16.26
CA LYS A 258 -9.78 -7.40 15.81
C LYS A 258 -9.06 -7.22 14.46
N PHE A 259 -7.95 -7.92 14.23
CA PHE A 259 -7.23 -7.86 12.94
C PHE A 259 -8.04 -8.52 11.82
N LEU A 260 -8.73 -9.62 12.14
CA LEU A 260 -9.60 -10.27 11.15
C LEU A 260 -10.74 -9.34 10.73
N TRP A 261 -11.43 -8.70 11.67
CA TRP A 261 -12.51 -7.77 11.36
C TRP A 261 -12.05 -6.54 10.56
N SER A 262 -10.84 -6.02 10.82
CA SER A 262 -10.31 -4.91 10.02
C SER A 262 -9.92 -5.34 8.60
N MET A 263 -9.38 -6.56 8.42
CA MET A 263 -9.14 -7.13 7.08
C MET A 263 -10.44 -7.37 6.31
N VAL A 264 -11.48 -7.88 6.97
CA VAL A 264 -12.82 -8.01 6.37
C VAL A 264 -13.36 -6.64 5.98
N GLY A 265 -13.28 -5.64 6.86
CA GLY A 265 -13.73 -4.28 6.55
C GLY A 265 -13.00 -3.65 5.36
N ALA A 266 -11.68 -3.82 5.27
CA ALA A 266 -10.89 -3.32 4.15
C ALA A 266 -11.21 -4.07 2.83
N THR A 267 -11.45 -5.37 2.90
CA THR A 267 -11.93 -6.17 1.76
C THR A 267 -13.31 -5.73 1.31
N SER A 268 -14.27 -5.55 2.23
CA SER A 268 -15.60 -5.05 1.92
C SER A 268 -15.55 -3.67 1.26
N LEU A 269 -14.64 -2.80 1.71
CA LEU A 269 -14.45 -1.48 1.12
C LEU A 269 -13.80 -1.53 -0.27
N LEU A 270 -12.94 -2.50 -0.55
CA LEU A 270 -12.46 -2.75 -1.91
C LEU A 270 -13.62 -3.18 -2.82
N LEU A 271 -14.47 -4.09 -2.33
CA LEU A 271 -15.56 -4.67 -3.13
C LEU A 271 -16.80 -3.79 -3.25
N ILE A 272 -16.96 -2.77 -2.40
CA ILE A 272 -18.12 -1.85 -2.44
C ILE A 272 -18.28 -1.17 -3.80
N VAL A 273 -17.16 -0.97 -4.51
CA VAL A 273 -17.09 -0.36 -5.84
C VAL A 273 -17.93 -1.15 -6.87
N PHE A 274 -18.13 -2.46 -6.66
CA PHE A 274 -18.95 -3.31 -7.52
C PHE A 274 -20.44 -3.28 -7.20
N VAL A 275 -20.81 -2.89 -5.98
CA VAL A 275 -22.19 -2.95 -5.50
C VAL A 275 -22.97 -1.71 -5.92
N ALA A 276 -22.38 -0.52 -5.71
CA ALA A 276 -23.06 0.73 -5.99
C ALA A 276 -22.97 1.11 -7.48
N PRO A 277 -24.10 1.30 -8.20
CA PRO A 277 -24.09 1.64 -9.63
C PRO A 277 -23.30 2.91 -9.98
N TRP A 278 -23.32 3.93 -9.10
CA TRP A 278 -22.55 5.16 -9.31
C TRP A 278 -21.04 4.93 -9.14
N LEU A 279 -20.61 4.11 -8.18
CA LEU A 279 -19.20 3.78 -8.01
C LEU A 279 -18.68 2.99 -9.20
N ARG A 280 -19.46 2.06 -9.75
CA ARG A 280 -19.06 1.30 -10.95
C ARG A 280 -18.74 2.20 -12.13
N ARG A 281 -19.55 3.24 -12.35
CA ARG A 281 -19.33 4.23 -13.42
C ARG A 281 -18.06 5.04 -13.18
N ILE A 282 -17.87 5.54 -11.96
CA ILE A 282 -16.72 6.39 -11.63
C ILE A 282 -15.40 5.61 -11.71
N PHE A 283 -15.35 4.41 -11.13
CA PHE A 283 -14.16 3.56 -11.17
C PHE A 283 -13.99 2.79 -12.49
N ARG A 284 -14.94 2.96 -13.43
CA ARG A 284 -15.00 2.29 -14.73
C ARG A 284 -14.85 0.76 -14.62
N VAL A 285 -15.36 0.17 -13.53
CA VAL A 285 -15.25 -1.28 -13.30
C VAL A 285 -16.32 -2.05 -14.07
N GLN A 286 -15.93 -3.19 -14.64
CA GLN A 286 -16.84 -4.11 -15.30
C GLN A 286 -17.37 -5.20 -14.38
N THR A 287 -18.48 -5.82 -14.79
CA THR A 287 -18.98 -7.03 -14.15
C THR A 287 -18.08 -8.21 -14.49
N LEU A 288 -17.58 -8.88 -13.46
CA LEU A 288 -16.72 -10.05 -13.57
C LEU A 288 -17.54 -11.33 -13.50
N THR A 289 -17.17 -12.33 -14.31
CA THR A 289 -17.76 -13.66 -14.26
C THR A 289 -17.28 -14.41 -13.01
N LEU A 290 -17.93 -15.53 -12.68
CA LEU A 290 -17.48 -16.39 -11.58
C LEU A 290 -16.05 -16.89 -11.79
N MET A 291 -15.67 -17.20 -13.03
CA MET A 291 -14.32 -17.67 -13.35
C MET A 291 -13.28 -16.57 -13.14
N ASP A 292 -13.60 -15.32 -13.49
CA ASP A 292 -12.73 -14.18 -13.22
C ASP A 292 -12.47 -14.02 -11.72
N TRP A 293 -13.51 -14.15 -10.89
CA TRP A 293 -13.37 -14.12 -9.43
C TRP A 293 -12.50 -15.24 -8.88
N VAL A 294 -12.63 -16.47 -9.42
CA VAL A 294 -11.78 -17.61 -9.03
C VAL A 294 -10.31 -17.33 -9.39
N VAL A 295 -10.05 -16.83 -10.60
CA VAL A 295 -8.69 -16.47 -11.04
C VAL A 295 -8.10 -15.38 -10.17
N ILE A 296 -8.84 -14.29 -9.95
CA ILE A 296 -8.41 -13.17 -9.09
C ILE A 296 -8.10 -13.68 -7.68
N SER A 297 -8.97 -14.50 -7.09
CA SER A 297 -8.78 -15.03 -5.74
C SER A 297 -7.55 -15.94 -5.67
N GLY A 298 -7.36 -16.81 -6.65
CA GLY A 298 -6.18 -17.68 -6.75
C GLY A 298 -4.89 -16.88 -6.87
N LEU A 299 -4.86 -15.86 -7.73
CA LEU A 299 -3.72 -14.95 -7.89
C LEU A 299 -3.46 -14.12 -6.63
N ALA A 300 -4.50 -13.64 -5.96
CA ALA A 300 -4.37 -12.82 -4.76
C ALA A 300 -3.81 -13.56 -3.54
N LEU A 301 -3.89 -14.89 -3.51
CA LEU A 301 -3.27 -15.72 -2.47
C LEU A 301 -1.76 -15.93 -2.68
N THR A 302 -1.23 -15.59 -3.86
CA THR A 302 0.19 -15.82 -4.17
C THR A 302 1.16 -15.07 -3.25
N PRO A 303 0.93 -13.82 -2.79
CA PRO A 303 1.86 -13.19 -1.87
C PRO A 303 1.97 -13.95 -0.53
N LEU A 304 0.87 -14.54 -0.06
CA LEU A 304 0.86 -15.38 1.15
C LEU A 304 1.76 -16.60 0.98
N LEU A 305 1.59 -17.32 -0.13
CA LEU A 305 2.41 -18.49 -0.47
C LEU A 305 3.88 -18.10 -0.65
N ALA A 306 4.15 -17.01 -1.36
CA ALA A 306 5.49 -16.45 -1.53
C ALA A 306 6.14 -16.12 -0.18
N GLY A 307 5.37 -15.62 0.79
CA GLY A 307 5.86 -15.35 2.15
C GLY A 307 6.21 -16.60 2.93
N ALA A 308 5.46 -17.68 2.77
CA ALA A 308 5.79 -18.98 3.37
C ALA A 308 7.12 -19.53 2.81
N ILE A 309 7.34 -19.43 1.50
CA ILE A 309 8.58 -19.83 0.84
C ILE A 309 9.73 -18.92 1.27
N TRP A 310 9.55 -17.59 1.19
CA TRP A 310 10.57 -16.60 1.57
C TRP A 310 11.10 -16.84 2.98
N LYS A 311 10.22 -17.24 3.92
CA LYS A 311 10.60 -17.57 5.29
C LYS A 311 11.59 -18.73 5.38
N THR A 312 11.44 -19.76 4.57
CA THR A 312 12.36 -20.92 4.57
C THR A 312 13.74 -20.49 4.07
N VAL A 313 13.78 -19.78 2.93
CA VAL A 313 15.01 -19.30 2.30
C VAL A 313 15.78 -18.32 3.19
N VAL A 314 15.09 -17.34 3.80
CA VAL A 314 15.74 -16.32 4.63
C VAL A 314 16.13 -16.85 6.01
N LYS A 315 15.35 -17.78 6.60
CA LYS A 315 15.75 -18.42 7.87
C LYS A 315 16.98 -19.29 7.74
N GLU A 316 17.09 -20.04 6.65
CA GLU A 316 18.20 -20.97 6.42
C GLU A 316 19.46 -20.25 5.88
N GLY A 317 19.31 -19.19 5.09
CA GLY A 317 20.44 -18.51 4.46
C GLY A 317 20.99 -17.29 5.19
N PHE A 318 20.19 -16.59 6.00
CA PHE A 318 20.52 -15.19 6.35
C PHE A 318 20.24 -14.75 7.79
N GLY A 319 19.69 -15.60 8.66
CA GLY A 319 19.25 -15.20 10.00
C GLY A 319 18.04 -14.24 9.94
N GLU A 320 17.30 -14.10 11.03
CA GLU A 320 16.13 -13.22 11.03
C GLU A 320 16.57 -11.75 10.81
N PRO A 321 16.08 -11.04 9.78
CA PRO A 321 16.61 -9.72 9.41
C PRO A 321 16.38 -8.62 10.46
N PHE A 322 15.59 -8.89 11.50
CA PHE A 322 15.36 -8.00 12.65
C PHE A 322 15.83 -8.59 13.98
N CYS A 323 16.51 -9.73 13.94
CA CYS A 323 17.16 -10.29 15.12
C CYS A 323 18.66 -10.11 14.91
N PRO A 324 19.37 -9.33 15.75
CA PRO A 324 20.82 -9.32 15.69
C PRO A 324 21.31 -10.77 15.82
N PRO A 325 22.45 -11.13 15.18
CA PRO A 325 23.04 -12.44 15.37
C PRO A 325 23.17 -12.68 16.87
N LYS A 326 22.70 -13.85 17.35
CA LYS A 326 22.91 -14.26 18.73
C LYS A 326 24.42 -14.21 18.98
N ARG A 327 24.85 -13.34 19.89
CA ARG A 327 26.21 -13.39 20.43
C ARG A 327 26.39 -14.66 21.24
#